data_AF-A0AAV5NI21-F1
#
_entry.id   AF-A0AAV5NI21-F1
#
_cell.length_a   1.000
_cell.length_b   1.000
_cell.length_c   1.000
_cell.angle_alpha   90.00
_cell.angle_beta   90.00
_cell.angle_gamma   90.00
#
_symmetry.space_group_name_H-M   'P 1'
#
loop_
_entity.id
_entity.type
_entity.pdbx_description
1 polymer ?
#
loop_
_entity_poly.entity_id
_entity_poly.type
_entity_poly.pdbx_seq_one_letter_code
_entity_poly.pdbx_strand_id
1 'polypeptide(L)'
;MSSFDYLTNDPGLHLACDDGYLIHPARWQGSHALFILSTPIKSLWLLSRRHSQSCPSEERGVLIRDITLYAVRGAHRLTSHLTFPESMGWASSEGDDARWTEGRAHLELENVLGKETGMLSVEVCSKGPYHLEQESPQLSCSPNLEFSLPHIQ
;
A
#
# COMPACT_ATOMS: atom_id res chain seq x y z
N MET A 1 29.02 5.44 -12.80
CA MET A 1 28.66 6.33 -11.68
C MET A 1 27.82 5.47 -10.75
N SER A 2 28.35 5.06 -9.59
CA SER A 2 27.62 4.20 -8.67
C SER A 2 26.42 4.97 -8.13
N SER A 3 25.21 4.48 -8.42
CA SER A 3 24.02 4.86 -7.68
C SER A 3 24.27 4.49 -6.22
N PHE A 4 24.13 5.44 -5.30
CA PHE A 4 24.08 5.11 -3.89
C PHE A 4 22.71 4.50 -3.63
N ASP A 5 22.66 3.18 -3.46
CA ASP A 5 21.46 2.50 -3.00
C ASP A 5 21.17 2.94 -1.57
N TYR A 6 20.18 3.82 -1.40
CA TYR A 6 19.74 4.21 -0.06
C TYR A 6 18.73 3.19 0.44
N LEU A 7 19.09 2.46 1.50
CA LEU A 7 18.21 1.49 2.14
C LEU A 7 17.36 2.18 3.21
N THR A 8 16.06 1.87 3.22
CA THR A 8 15.13 2.31 4.27
C THR A 8 14.38 1.13 4.88
N ASN A 9 14.12 1.19 6.19
CA ASN A 9 13.24 0.22 6.86
C ASN A 9 11.78 0.69 6.89
N ASP A 10 11.50 1.89 6.37
CA ASP A 10 10.15 2.36 6.20
C ASP A 10 9.48 1.58 5.04
N PRO A 11 8.37 0.87 5.28
CA PRO A 11 7.63 0.21 4.20
C PRO A 11 6.84 1.18 3.35
N GLY A 12 6.73 2.46 3.71
CA GLY A 12 5.91 3.42 2.97
C GLY A 12 4.45 2.97 2.92
N LEU A 13 3.99 2.31 3.99
CA LEU A 13 2.68 1.66 4.05
C LEU A 13 1.58 2.72 3.96
N HIS A 14 0.61 2.54 3.06
CA HIS A 14 -0.56 3.40 2.94
C HIS A 14 -1.74 2.63 2.36
N LEU A 15 -2.96 3.13 2.58
CA LEU A 15 -4.17 2.59 1.95
C LEU A 15 -4.51 3.45 0.74
N ALA A 16 -4.96 2.83 -0.34
CA ALA A 16 -5.61 3.51 -1.46
C ALA A 16 -7.07 3.08 -1.56
N CYS A 17 -7.96 4.05 -1.57
CA CYS A 17 -9.36 3.87 -1.88
C CYS A 17 -9.56 3.77 -3.41
N ASP A 18 -10.71 3.22 -3.84
CA ASP A 18 -11.02 3.07 -5.27
C ASP A 18 -11.21 4.40 -6.00
N ASP A 19 -11.50 5.49 -5.27
CA ASP A 19 -11.56 6.86 -5.79
C ASP A 19 -10.18 7.53 -5.92
N GLY A 20 -9.11 6.81 -5.61
CA GLY A 20 -7.73 7.30 -5.65
C GLY A 20 -7.30 8.06 -4.38
N TYR A 21 -8.16 8.19 -3.37
CA TYR A 21 -7.79 8.80 -2.10
C TYR A 21 -6.78 7.93 -1.35
N LEU A 22 -5.70 8.54 -0.85
CA LEU A 22 -4.67 7.84 -0.10
C LEU A 22 -4.79 8.13 1.41
N ILE A 23 -4.73 7.07 2.23
CA ILE A 23 -4.77 7.15 3.69
C ILE A 23 -3.42 6.68 4.23
N HIS A 24 -2.67 7.61 4.83
CA HIS A 24 -1.44 7.28 5.53
C HIS A 24 -1.72 6.79 6.96
N PRO A 25 -0.82 5.98 7.55
CA PRO A 25 -0.94 5.59 8.94
C PRO A 25 -0.96 6.83 9.82
N ALA A 26 -1.99 6.99 10.64
CA ALA A 26 -2.08 8.06 11.62
C ALA A 26 -1.00 7.90 12.71
N ARG A 27 -0.64 6.64 13.02
CA ARG A 27 0.44 6.29 13.93
C ARG A 27 0.88 4.85 13.74
N TRP A 28 2.08 4.57 14.23
CA TRP A 28 2.58 3.22 14.48
C TRP A 28 2.57 2.94 15.99
N GLN A 29 2.23 1.71 16.38
CA GLN A 29 2.35 1.21 17.75
C GLN A 29 2.97 -0.18 17.73
N GLY A 30 4.28 -0.26 17.99
CA GLY A 30 5.04 -1.49 17.79
C GLY A 30 4.97 -1.95 16.34
N SER A 31 4.48 -3.16 16.10
CA SER A 31 4.24 -3.74 14.78
C SER A 31 2.94 -3.27 14.11
N HIS A 32 2.07 -2.52 14.80
CA HIS A 32 0.77 -2.14 14.28
C HIS A 32 0.80 -0.77 13.60
N ALA A 33 0.37 -0.72 12.34
CA ALA A 33 0.02 0.52 11.64
C ALA A 33 -1.47 0.81 11.86
N LEU A 34 -1.79 2.01 12.36
CA LEU A 34 -3.16 2.42 12.63
C LEU A 34 -3.61 3.48 11.62
N PHE A 35 -4.73 3.22 10.92
CA PHE A 35 -5.32 4.08 9.91
C PHE A 35 -6.71 4.54 10.37
N ILE A 36 -7.05 5.80 10.11
CA ILE A 36 -8.40 6.33 10.35
C ILE A 36 -9.17 6.32 9.04
N LEU A 37 -10.33 5.65 9.04
CA LEU A 37 -11.24 5.55 7.91
C LEU A 37 -12.40 6.52 8.14
N SER A 38 -12.25 7.75 7.64
CA SER A 38 -13.22 8.84 7.83
C SER A 38 -14.40 8.80 6.86
N THR A 39 -14.38 7.88 5.90
CA THR A 39 -15.44 7.69 4.91
C THR A 39 -15.84 6.21 4.87
N PRO A 40 -17.09 5.92 4.46
CA PRO A 40 -17.51 4.55 4.26
C PRO A 40 -16.80 3.96 3.04
N ILE A 41 -15.91 3.01 3.32
CA ILE A 41 -15.08 2.33 2.32
C ILE A 41 -15.50 0.86 2.30
N LYS A 42 -15.80 0.36 1.10
CA LYS A 42 -16.15 -1.06 0.88
C LYS A 42 -14.92 -1.91 0.61
N SER A 43 -14.00 -1.38 -0.18
CA SER A 43 -12.80 -2.04 -0.66
C SER A 43 -11.68 -1.03 -0.69
N LEU A 44 -10.47 -1.49 -0.39
CA LEU A 44 -9.27 -0.69 -0.48
C LEU A 44 -8.06 -1.55 -0.82
N TRP A 45 -6.97 -0.88 -1.16
CA TRP A 45 -5.68 -1.49 -1.43
C TRP A 45 -4.70 -1.10 -0.35
N LEU A 46 -3.98 -2.08 0.20
CA LEU A 46 -2.83 -1.88 1.06
C LEU A 46 -1.58 -1.81 0.19
N LEU A 47 -0.94 -0.66 0.13
CA LEU A 47 0.29 -0.45 -0.63
C LEU A 47 1.49 -0.41 0.30
N SER A 48 2.59 -1.02 -0.15
CA SER A 48 3.89 -0.93 0.48
C SER A 48 4.98 -0.87 -0.57
N ARG A 49 6.15 -0.35 -0.17
CA ARG A 49 7.39 -0.60 -0.91
C ARG A 49 7.59 -2.10 -1.05
N ARG A 50 8.20 -2.49 -2.16
CA ARG A 50 8.56 -3.87 -2.47
C ARG A 50 10.08 -4.00 -2.38
N HIS A 51 10.55 -5.15 -1.92
CA HIS A 51 11.97 -5.45 -1.98
C HIS A 51 12.39 -5.52 -3.46
N SER A 52 13.35 -4.67 -3.85
CA SER A 52 13.97 -4.74 -5.17
C SER A 52 15.33 -5.42 -4.98
N GLN A 53 15.35 -6.75 -5.10
CA GLN A 53 16.58 -7.47 -5.38
C GLN A 53 16.34 -8.48 -6.50
N SER A 54 17.43 -8.81 -7.19
CA SER A 54 17.61 -9.57 -8.43
C SER A 54 16.86 -10.91 -8.60
N CYS A 55 16.04 -11.35 -7.64
CA CYS A 55 15.39 -12.65 -7.62
C CYS A 55 13.83 -12.50 -7.57
N PRO A 56 13.09 -13.00 -8.58
CA PRO A 56 11.63 -12.90 -8.66
C PRO A 56 10.87 -13.49 -7.45
N SER A 57 11.47 -14.42 -6.72
CA SER A 57 10.89 -15.09 -5.55
C SER A 57 10.90 -14.24 -4.27
N GLU A 58 11.59 -13.10 -4.27
CA GLU A 58 11.75 -12.21 -3.10
C GLU A 58 11.06 -10.86 -3.26
N GLU A 59 10.18 -10.70 -4.26
CA GLU A 59 9.36 -9.52 -4.50
C GLU A 59 8.25 -9.32 -3.46
N ARG A 60 8.65 -9.26 -2.18
CA ARG A 60 7.76 -9.18 -1.03
C ARG A 60 7.69 -7.74 -0.54
N GLY A 61 6.48 -7.30 -0.20
CA GLY A 61 6.20 -6.00 0.39
C GLY A 61 6.33 -6.06 1.91
N VAL A 62 5.25 -6.44 2.59
CA VAL A 62 5.20 -6.62 4.05
C VAL A 62 4.52 -7.93 4.41
N LEU A 63 4.95 -8.57 5.50
CA LEU A 63 4.28 -9.74 6.05
C LEU A 63 3.20 -9.28 7.02
N ILE A 64 1.94 -9.59 6.70
CA ILE A 64 0.77 -9.20 7.47
C ILE A 64 0.25 -10.43 8.19
N ARG A 65 0.03 -10.36 9.51
CA ARG A 65 -0.58 -11.44 10.29
C ARG A 65 -2.03 -11.14 10.67
N ASP A 66 -2.26 -9.94 11.19
CA ASP A 66 -3.58 -9.57 11.67
C ASP A 66 -4.02 -8.25 11.08
N ILE A 67 -5.32 -8.19 10.77
CA ILE A 67 -5.98 -6.98 10.34
C ILE A 67 -7.26 -6.88 11.15
N THR A 68 -7.35 -5.87 12.00
CA THR A 68 -8.51 -5.65 12.86
C THR A 68 -9.12 -4.28 12.58
N LEU A 69 -10.41 -4.27 12.27
CA LEU A 69 -11.20 -3.06 12.08
C LEU A 69 -11.99 -2.76 13.35
N TYR A 70 -11.78 -1.55 13.89
CA TYR A 70 -12.54 -1.00 15.00
C TYR A 70 -13.62 -0.08 14.46
N ALA A 71 -14.88 -0.46 14.61
CA ALA A 71 -16.06 0.30 14.22
C ALA A 71 -16.96 0.57 15.43
N VAL A 72 -18.07 1.30 15.24
CA VAL A 72 -19.04 1.59 16.32
C VAL A 72 -19.59 0.30 16.94
N ARG A 73 -19.73 -0.76 16.14
CA ARG A 73 -20.27 -2.07 16.55
C ARG A 73 -19.25 -2.99 17.23
N GLY A 74 -17.99 -2.57 17.31
CA GLY A 74 -16.93 -3.32 17.98
C GLY A 74 -15.69 -3.54 17.12
N ALA A 75 -14.85 -4.48 17.56
CA ALA A 75 -13.65 -4.90 16.86
C ALA A 75 -13.93 -6.14 16.00
N HIS A 76 -13.52 -6.08 14.74
CA HIS A 76 -13.75 -7.11 13.73
C HIS A 76 -12.42 -7.52 13.11
N ARG A 77 -12.03 -8.78 13.31
CA ARG A 77 -10.85 -9.37 12.66
C ARG A 77 -11.18 -9.68 11.20
N LEU A 78 -10.38 -9.18 10.26
CA LEU A 78 -10.51 -9.41 8.84
C LEU A 78 -9.58 -10.54 8.41
N THR A 79 -10.17 -11.67 8.00
CA THR A 79 -9.42 -12.85 7.57
C THR A 79 -9.44 -13.05 6.05
N SER A 80 -10.09 -12.16 5.30
CA SER A 80 -10.22 -12.25 3.83
C SER A 80 -8.86 -12.32 3.13
N HIS A 81 -7.86 -11.63 3.66
CA HIS A 81 -6.47 -11.70 3.18
C HIS A 81 -5.89 -13.12 3.19
N LEU A 82 -6.32 -14.00 4.10
CA LEU A 82 -5.85 -15.39 4.17
C LEU A 82 -6.41 -16.26 3.04
N THR A 83 -7.58 -15.90 2.50
CA THR A 83 -8.28 -16.68 1.47
C THR A 83 -8.15 -16.10 0.06
N PHE A 84 -7.68 -14.85 -0.08
CA PHE A 84 -7.61 -14.21 -1.39
C PHE A 84 -6.58 -14.87 -2.33
N PRO A 85 -6.88 -14.95 -3.64
CA PRO A 85 -5.92 -15.44 -4.62
C PRO A 85 -4.74 -14.48 -4.80
N GLU A 86 -3.64 -14.97 -5.38
CA GLU A 86 -2.46 -14.17 -5.71
C GLU A 86 -2.77 -12.99 -6.63
N SER A 87 -3.79 -13.10 -7.49
CA SER A 87 -4.27 -12.00 -8.34
C SER A 87 -4.74 -10.77 -7.57
N MET A 88 -4.97 -10.89 -6.26
CA MET A 88 -5.31 -9.78 -5.37
C MET A 88 -4.09 -9.21 -4.64
N GLY A 89 -2.87 -9.60 -5.04
CA GLY A 89 -1.60 -9.06 -4.55
C GLY A 89 -1.13 -9.64 -3.21
N TRP A 90 -1.60 -10.84 -2.88
CA TRP A 90 -1.19 -11.61 -1.71
C TRP A 90 -0.38 -12.84 -2.15
N ALA A 91 0.86 -12.98 -1.69
CA ALA A 91 1.70 -14.13 -2.01
C ALA A 91 1.10 -15.45 -1.52
N SER A 92 1.48 -16.58 -2.12
CA SER A 92 1.04 -17.93 -1.73
C SER A 92 1.17 -18.16 -0.21
N SER A 93 0.18 -18.85 0.37
CA SER A 93 0.21 -19.19 1.79
C SER A 93 1.12 -20.40 2.02
N GLU A 94 2.11 -20.26 2.90
CA GLU A 94 3.03 -21.34 3.32
C GLU A 94 2.69 -21.89 4.72
N GLY A 95 1.45 -21.72 5.18
CA GLY A 95 0.94 -22.41 6.39
C GLY A 95 0.94 -21.60 7.69
N ASP A 96 1.31 -20.32 7.65
CA ASP A 96 1.15 -19.39 8.77
C ASP A 96 -0.14 -18.58 8.64
N ASP A 97 -0.67 -18.11 9.77
CA ASP A 97 -1.72 -17.07 9.88
C ASP A 97 -1.27 -15.69 9.35
N ALA A 98 -0.22 -15.65 8.51
CA ALA A 98 0.36 -14.45 7.95
C ALA A 98 0.66 -14.61 6.45
N ARG A 99 0.48 -13.53 5.69
CA ARG A 99 0.75 -13.52 4.25
C ARG A 99 1.55 -12.30 3.84
N TRP A 100 2.51 -12.53 2.95
CA TRP A 100 3.26 -11.45 2.31
C TRP A 100 2.37 -10.72 1.30
N THR A 101 2.43 -9.39 1.31
CA THR A 101 1.91 -8.59 0.22
C THR A 101 2.92 -8.59 -0.93
N GLU A 102 2.44 -8.42 -2.16
CA GLU A 102 3.30 -8.15 -3.32
C GLU A 102 3.46 -6.62 -3.53
N GLY A 103 3.46 -5.82 -2.46
CA GLY A 103 3.56 -4.35 -2.55
C GLY A 103 2.23 -3.63 -2.87
N ARG A 104 1.21 -4.34 -3.35
CA ARG A 104 -0.16 -3.84 -3.45
C ARG A 104 -1.14 -4.99 -3.25
N ALA A 105 -1.86 -5.00 -2.12
CA ALA A 105 -2.74 -6.10 -1.76
C ALA A 105 -4.17 -5.63 -1.50
N HIS A 106 -5.17 -6.36 -1.98
CA HIS A 106 -6.58 -6.00 -1.83
C HIS A 106 -7.12 -6.33 -0.43
N LEU A 107 -7.96 -5.46 0.11
CA LEU A 107 -8.71 -5.68 1.33
C LEU A 107 -10.19 -5.35 1.10
N GLU A 108 -11.03 -6.30 1.48
CA GLU A 108 -12.48 -6.14 1.49
C GLU A 108 -12.95 -5.82 2.91
N LEU A 109 -13.67 -4.71 3.04
CA LEU A 109 -14.30 -4.21 4.27
C LEU A 109 -15.83 -4.30 4.20
N GLU A 110 -16.38 -4.76 3.07
CA GLU A 110 -17.82 -4.92 2.87
C GLU A 110 -18.39 -5.83 3.97
N ASN A 111 -19.57 -5.45 4.48
CA ASN A 111 -20.25 -6.04 5.64
C ASN A 111 -19.71 -5.67 7.03
N VAL A 112 -18.61 -4.92 7.15
CA VAL A 112 -18.06 -4.51 8.46
C VAL A 112 -18.16 -3.01 8.70
N LEU A 113 -17.74 -2.18 7.75
CA LEU A 113 -17.71 -0.72 7.94
C LEU A 113 -18.99 -0.02 7.43
N GLY A 114 -19.76 -0.62 6.52
CA GLY A 114 -21.04 -0.07 6.05
C GLY A 114 -20.96 1.42 5.65
N LYS A 115 -21.77 2.27 6.30
CA LYS A 115 -21.74 3.74 6.18
C LYS A 115 -20.95 4.45 7.30
N GLU A 116 -20.35 3.68 8.20
CA GLU A 116 -19.75 4.16 9.43
C GLU A 116 -18.27 4.52 9.22
N THR A 117 -17.69 5.25 10.18
CA THR A 117 -16.25 5.53 10.24
C THR A 117 -15.59 4.56 11.22
N GLY A 118 -14.28 4.35 11.07
CA GLY A 118 -13.57 3.42 11.92
C GLY A 118 -12.07 3.59 11.91
N MET A 119 -11.39 2.70 12.63
CA MET A 119 -9.93 2.62 12.66
C MET A 119 -9.49 1.22 12.21
N LEU A 120 -8.62 1.14 11.23
CA LEU A 120 -8.01 -0.10 10.78
C LEU A 120 -6.64 -0.26 11.45
N SER A 121 -6.43 -1.40 12.09
CA SER A 121 -5.16 -1.82 12.66
C SER A 121 -4.58 -2.95 11.84
N VAL A 122 -3.34 -2.80 11.38
CA VAL A 122 -2.64 -3.78 10.55
C VAL A 122 -1.35 -4.20 11.26
N GLU A 123 -1.24 -5.48 11.63
CA GLU A 123 -0.04 -6.06 12.23
C GLU A 123 0.98 -6.44 11.16
N VAL A 124 2.11 -5.75 11.14
CA VAL A 124 3.24 -6.02 10.24
C VAL A 124 4.32 -6.81 10.99
N CYS A 125 4.50 -8.08 10.64
CA CYS A 125 5.47 -8.98 11.29
C CYS A 125 6.88 -8.83 10.73
N SER A 126 7.00 -8.62 9.41
CA SER A 126 8.27 -8.49 8.71
C SER A 126 8.17 -7.41 7.63
N LYS A 127 9.24 -6.62 7.50
CA LYS A 127 9.36 -5.52 6.55
C LYS A 127 10.84 -5.21 6.28
N GLY A 128 11.14 -4.76 5.06
CA GLY A 128 12.42 -4.15 4.67
C GLY A 128 13.66 -5.03 4.86
N PRO A 129 14.85 -4.47 4.56
CA PRO A 129 15.10 -3.11 4.07
C PRO A 129 14.66 -2.91 2.60
N TYR A 130 14.24 -1.71 2.23
CA TYR A 130 13.78 -1.34 0.88
C TYR A 130 14.79 -0.42 0.20
N HIS A 131 15.05 -0.65 -1.08
CA HIS A 131 15.86 0.25 -1.91
C HIS A 131 15.02 1.47 -2.31
N LEU A 132 15.53 2.66 -2.01
CA LEU A 132 15.01 3.91 -2.57
C LEU A 132 15.80 4.19 -3.84
N GLU A 133 15.15 4.00 -5.00
CA GLU A 133 15.62 4.65 -6.22
C GLU A 133 15.45 6.15 -6.02
N GLN A 134 16.52 6.92 -6.22
CA GLN A 134 16.34 8.36 -6.33
C GLN A 134 15.44 8.59 -7.55
N GLU A 135 14.23 9.09 -7.32
CA GLU A 135 13.46 9.75 -8.37
C GLU A 135 14.36 10.84 -8.93
N SER A 136 15.02 10.53 -10.04
CA SER A 136 15.57 11.55 -10.92
C SER A 136 14.35 12.39 -11.29
N PRO A 137 14.30 13.71 -11.00
CA PRO A 137 13.19 14.53 -11.47
C PRO A 137 13.16 14.38 -12.98
N GLN A 138 12.24 13.55 -13.47
CA GLN A 138 12.02 13.35 -14.88
C GLN A 138 11.60 14.72 -15.39
N LEU A 139 12.55 15.37 -16.07
CA LEU A 139 12.32 16.55 -16.86
C LEU A 139 11.08 16.26 -17.71
N SER A 140 9.98 16.92 -17.36
CA SER A 140 8.79 16.97 -18.20
C SER A 140 9.23 17.56 -19.53
N CYS A 141 9.47 16.71 -20.52
CA CYS A 141 9.63 17.14 -21.89
C CYS A 141 8.22 17.49 -22.38
N SER A 142 7.77 18.70 -22.10
CA SER A 142 6.61 19.27 -22.77
C SER A 142 6.99 19.53 -24.23
N PRO A 143 6.33 18.93 -25.23
CA PRO A 143 6.44 19.39 -26.60
C PRO A 143 5.53 20.62 -26.72
N ASN A 144 6.02 21.80 -26.30
CA ASN A 144 5.30 23.03 -26.58
C ASN A 144 5.42 23.36 -28.06
N LEU A 145 4.39 22.90 -28.79
CA LEU A 145 3.68 23.59 -29.85
C LEU A 145 4.39 24.80 -30.44
N GLU A 146 4.90 24.61 -31.66
CA GLU A 146 5.26 25.67 -32.58
C GLU A 146 3.98 26.46 -32.94
N PHE A 147 3.71 27.55 -32.23
CA PHE A 147 2.68 28.50 -32.62
C PHE A 147 3.27 29.41 -33.72
N SER A 148 2.88 29.14 -34.96
CA SER A 148 3.02 30.06 -36.08
C SER A 148 2.49 31.45 -35.70
N LEU A 149 3.37 32.45 -35.75
CA LEU A 149 2.98 33.86 -35.69
C LEU A 149 2.44 34.28 -37.08
N PRO A 150 1.31 35.00 -37.16
CA PRO A 150 0.94 35.67 -38.40
C PRO A 150 1.82 36.92 -38.57
N HIS A 151 2.40 37.06 -39.76
CA HIS A 151 3.03 38.29 -40.20
C HIS A 151 1.99 39.41 -40.26
N ILE A 152 2.22 40.49 -39.53
CA ILE A 152 1.50 41.76 -39.70
C ILE A 152 2.54 42.84 -40.00
N GLN A 153 2.28 43.50 -41.14
CA GLN A 153 2.97 44.59 -41.85
C GLN A 153 4.19 44.18 -42.66
#